data_AF-A0A5E3ZX64-F1
#
_entry.id   AF-A0A5E3ZX64-F1
#
_cell.length_a   1.000
_cell.length_b   1.000
_cell.length_c   1.000
_cell.angle_alpha   90.00
_cell.angle_beta   90.00
_cell.angle_gamma   90.00
#
_symmetry.space_group_name_H-M   'P 1'
#
loop_
_entity.id
_entity.type
_entity.pdbx_description
1 polymer ?
#
loop_
_entity_poly.entity_id
_entity_poly.type
_entity_poly.pdbx_seq_one_letter_code
_entity_poly.pdbx_strand_id
1 'polypeptide(L)'
;MGVMARSHKNGARADKHKNRQHTRSPRKLLSAAETAGMFADQQGDGTAAPARWSRRRWLITVAAVVVGAILVALLINLTVDKTTRHPNKLSVAGAVQAGPEFAHASMGSCLNWNDKNPGDQISSLEEVPCEDNHRFEVAGIIDLTMYPSQRFGENADPLSAEQVESLRLGVCRPLVDSYLPQGLDPAGRFRVGLLHPDVGAWKNGDRTLVCGIEATNTASPEFSGKVGKQDQSVSWANGACVYVNPERRYDVQEVDCRNPHMMEIVGTVDLAATFGDRLPSKKAQNAYSEKQCVALATSYMGGPNQLRNTTLTVLWSRVSLAGWNAGSRKVTCSLAKSGKNGFATLEGSAKGAFTIDGNKPRKPSKLPPRGNQQLPDMSNDPLLENSVPGL
;
A
#
# COMPACT_ATOMS: atom_id res chain seq x y z
N MET A 1 -24.48 59.87 -26.82
CA MET A 1 -23.95 58.82 -25.92
C MET A 1 -22.69 58.27 -26.57
N GLY A 2 -21.45 58.40 -26.11
CA GLY A 2 -20.83 58.99 -24.93
C GLY A 2 -19.37 59.38 -25.28
N VAL A 3 -18.77 60.13 -24.37
CA VAL A 3 -17.61 61.02 -24.54
C VAL A 3 -16.25 60.31 -24.36
N MET A 4 -15.23 60.77 -25.09
CA MET A 4 -13.79 60.50 -24.84
C MET A 4 -13.30 61.13 -23.53
N ALA A 5 -12.49 60.42 -22.73
CA ALA A 5 -11.59 61.07 -21.77
C ALA A 5 -10.31 60.25 -21.53
N ARG A 6 -9.22 60.99 -21.31
CA ARG A 6 -7.80 60.62 -21.34
C ARG A 6 -7.28 60.00 -20.04
N SER A 7 -6.13 59.34 -20.22
CA SER A 7 -5.06 58.97 -19.29
C SER A 7 -4.77 59.95 -18.15
N HIS A 8 -4.46 59.41 -16.96
CA HIS A 8 -3.48 59.97 -16.01
C HIS A 8 -2.73 58.86 -15.25
N LYS A 9 -1.44 59.12 -15.05
CA LYS A 9 -0.39 58.30 -14.43
C LYS A 9 -0.29 58.49 -12.91
N ASN A 10 0.40 57.51 -12.29
CA ASN A 10 1.28 57.57 -11.10
C ASN A 10 0.67 57.46 -9.69
N GLY A 11 1.28 56.60 -8.87
CA GLY A 11 1.20 56.67 -7.41
C GLY A 11 1.58 55.38 -6.69
N ALA A 12 2.84 55.27 -6.30
CA ALA A 12 3.43 54.14 -5.57
C ALA A 12 2.87 53.94 -4.15
N ARG A 13 2.85 52.69 -3.66
CA ARG A 13 3.31 52.38 -2.30
C ARG A 13 3.65 50.90 -2.13
N ALA A 14 4.92 50.65 -1.84
CA ALA A 14 5.44 49.37 -1.38
C ALA A 14 5.27 49.31 0.15
N ASP A 15 4.68 48.23 0.68
CA ASP A 15 4.77 47.92 2.10
C ASP A 15 5.65 46.68 2.33
N LYS A 16 6.82 46.99 2.90
CA LYS A 16 7.77 46.05 3.50
C LYS A 16 7.20 45.60 4.85
N HIS A 17 6.89 44.31 5.02
CA HIS A 17 6.82 43.74 6.37
C HIS A 17 8.17 43.11 6.75
N LYS A 18 8.79 43.75 7.74
CA LYS A 18 10.05 43.39 8.38
C LYS A 18 9.92 42.11 9.21
N ASN A 19 10.88 41.23 8.96
CA ASN A 19 11.50 40.26 9.84
C ASN A 19 11.65 40.77 11.30
N ARG A 20 11.23 39.98 12.28
CA ARG A 20 11.69 40.10 13.67
C ARG A 20 11.91 38.71 14.27
N GLN A 21 13.19 38.34 14.31
CA GLN A 21 13.73 37.20 15.03
C GLN A 21 13.53 37.39 16.55
N HIS A 22 13.07 36.36 17.24
CA HIS A 22 13.35 36.18 18.67
C HIS A 22 14.06 34.86 18.87
N THR A 23 15.33 34.98 19.23
CA THR A 23 16.20 33.94 19.75
C THR A 23 15.80 33.62 21.19
N ARG A 24 15.66 32.34 21.54
CA ARG A 24 15.91 31.83 22.89
C ARG A 24 16.26 30.34 22.84
N SER A 25 17.50 30.04 23.22
CA SER A 25 18.05 28.71 23.45
C SER A 25 17.80 28.28 24.92
N PRO A 26 18.22 27.09 25.40
CA PRO A 26 17.31 26.07 25.91
C PRO A 26 17.38 25.91 27.43
N ARG A 27 16.31 25.41 28.06
CA ARG A 27 16.38 24.86 29.43
C ARG A 27 16.33 23.34 29.38
N LYS A 28 17.45 22.76 29.79
CA LYS A 28 17.56 21.40 30.36
C LYS A 28 16.54 21.24 31.48
N LEU A 29 15.80 20.14 31.49
CA LEU A 29 15.29 19.52 32.72
C LEU A 29 15.57 18.02 32.65
N LEU A 30 16.03 17.53 33.80
CA LEU A 30 16.62 16.22 34.03
C LEU A 30 15.57 15.11 34.19
N SER A 31 16.07 13.91 33.91
CA SER A 31 15.65 12.54 34.25
C SER A 31 15.09 12.27 35.65
N ALA A 32 14.17 11.31 35.76
CA ALA A 32 14.15 10.14 36.68
C ALA A 32 12.93 9.27 36.30
N ALA A 33 13.01 7.99 35.91
CA ALA A 33 13.64 6.80 36.49
C ALA A 33 13.01 6.35 37.83
N GLU A 34 12.54 5.10 37.82
CA GLU A 34 12.36 4.17 38.94
C GLU A 34 11.18 4.36 39.91
N THR A 35 10.13 3.57 39.70
CA THR A 35 9.23 3.09 40.77
C THR A 35 9.56 1.62 41.07
N ALA A 36 10.50 1.39 41.98
CA ALA A 36 10.71 0.13 42.66
C ALA A 36 11.19 0.39 44.09
N GLY A 37 10.46 -0.15 45.07
CA GLY A 37 10.92 -0.31 46.46
C GLY A 37 10.46 0.76 47.45
N MET A 38 9.46 0.42 48.26
CA MET A 38 9.37 0.91 49.64
C MET A 38 8.51 -0.06 50.46
N PHE A 39 8.83 -0.16 51.76
CA PHE A 39 8.25 -0.97 52.84
C PHE A 39 8.96 -2.30 53.17
N ALA A 40 10.19 -2.18 53.70
CA ALA A 40 10.53 -2.79 54.99
C ALA A 40 10.00 -1.84 56.11
N ASP A 41 9.67 -2.19 57.35
CA ASP A 41 10.19 -3.18 58.27
C ASP A 41 9.21 -3.23 59.48
N GLN A 42 9.02 -4.37 60.13
CA GLN A 42 8.70 -4.42 61.57
C GLN A 42 9.16 -5.75 62.16
N GLN A 43 10.09 -5.61 63.12
CA GLN A 43 10.71 -6.63 63.94
C GLN A 43 9.72 -7.35 64.86
N GLY A 44 9.89 -8.67 64.96
CA GLY A 44 9.36 -9.52 66.03
C GLY A 44 10.46 -10.41 66.56
N ASP A 45 10.82 -10.17 67.82
CA ASP A 45 11.88 -10.80 68.61
C ASP A 45 11.59 -12.29 68.87
N GLY A 46 12.62 -13.14 68.81
CA GLY A 46 12.44 -14.59 68.93
C GLY A 46 13.75 -15.36 68.85
N THR A 47 14.48 -15.44 69.96
CA THR A 47 15.65 -16.29 70.14
C THR A 47 15.25 -17.77 70.11
N ALA A 48 15.58 -18.47 69.01
CA ALA A 48 15.51 -19.93 68.94
C ALA A 48 16.82 -20.49 68.36
N ALA A 49 17.49 -21.32 69.15
CA ALA A 49 18.70 -22.02 68.74
C ALA A 49 18.46 -22.88 67.48
N PRO A 50 19.42 -22.99 66.54
CA PRO A 50 19.22 -23.78 65.34
C PRO A 50 19.15 -25.27 65.72
N ALA A 51 17.97 -25.87 65.53
CA ALA A 51 17.78 -27.30 65.65
C ALA A 51 18.71 -28.00 64.65
N ARG A 52 19.67 -28.80 65.16
CA ARG A 52 20.54 -29.68 64.36
C ARG A 52 19.68 -30.73 63.66
N TRP A 53 19.15 -30.37 62.50
CA TRP A 53 18.42 -31.29 61.66
C TRP A 53 19.43 -32.26 61.04
N SER A 54 19.39 -33.54 61.44
CA SER A 54 20.32 -34.56 60.96
C SER A 54 20.36 -34.54 59.43
N ARG A 55 21.56 -34.58 58.81
CA ARG A 55 21.75 -34.57 57.35
C ARG A 55 20.81 -35.55 56.62
N ARG A 56 20.45 -36.67 57.25
CA ARG A 56 19.46 -37.63 56.75
C ARG A 56 18.07 -37.05 56.53
N ARG A 57 17.55 -36.22 57.44
CA ARG A 57 16.22 -35.61 57.31
C ARG A 57 16.20 -34.52 56.23
N TRP A 58 17.27 -33.71 56.13
CA TRP A 58 17.45 -32.76 55.03
C TRP A 58 17.52 -33.44 53.65
N LEU A 59 18.25 -34.55 53.54
CA LEU A 59 18.34 -35.33 52.30
C LEU A 59 16.99 -35.95 51.89
N ILE A 60 16.19 -36.40 52.86
CA ILE A 60 14.85 -36.95 52.58
C ILE A 60 13.90 -35.85 52.10
N THR A 61 13.94 -34.65 52.68
CA THR A 61 13.08 -33.53 52.25
C THR A 61 13.47 -33.04 50.85
N VAL A 62 14.77 -32.93 50.54
CA VAL A 62 15.25 -32.55 49.20
C VAL A 62 14.89 -33.62 48.17
N ALA A 63 15.06 -34.91 48.49
CA ALA A 63 14.68 -36.00 47.60
C ALA A 63 13.17 -36.00 47.29
N ALA A 64 12.32 -35.74 48.29
CA ALA A 64 10.87 -35.64 48.09
C ALA A 64 10.47 -34.46 47.17
N VAL A 65 11.14 -33.31 47.29
CA VAL A 65 10.90 -32.14 46.42
C VAL A 65 11.36 -32.43 44.98
N VAL A 66 12.51 -33.08 44.80
CA VAL A 66 13.02 -33.42 43.46
C VAL A 66 12.13 -34.46 42.77
N VAL A 67 11.67 -35.49 43.49
CA VAL A 67 10.74 -36.49 42.95
C VAL A 67 9.38 -35.85 42.62
N GLY A 68 8.89 -34.94 43.47
CA GLY A 68 7.69 -34.16 43.18
C GLY A 68 7.81 -33.31 41.91
N ALA A 69 8.93 -32.61 41.73
CA ALA A 69 9.20 -31.80 40.54
C ALA A 69 9.33 -32.66 39.27
N ILE A 70 9.93 -33.85 39.37
CA ILE A 70 10.05 -34.79 38.24
C ILE A 70 8.69 -35.37 37.87
N LEU A 71 7.84 -35.70 38.85
CA LEU A 71 6.49 -36.19 38.58
C LEU A 71 5.59 -35.11 37.98
N VAL A 72 5.72 -33.86 38.41
CA VAL A 72 5.04 -32.71 37.78
C VAL A 72 5.54 -32.48 36.36
N ALA A 73 6.85 -32.57 36.11
CA ALA A 73 7.42 -32.44 34.76
C ALA A 73 6.98 -33.60 33.83
N LEU A 74 6.86 -34.82 34.35
CA LEU A 74 6.33 -35.98 33.61
C LEU A 74 4.83 -35.86 33.34
N LEU A 75 4.03 -35.31 34.26
CA LEU A 75 2.61 -35.00 34.04
C LEU A 75 2.41 -33.87 33.01
N ILE A 76 3.31 -32.88 32.98
CA ILE A 76 3.31 -31.83 31.95
C ILE A 76 3.70 -32.42 30.58
N ASN A 77 4.65 -33.37 30.52
CA ASN A 77 5.01 -34.03 29.25
C ASN A 77 3.98 -35.05 28.75
N LEU A 78 3.20 -35.69 29.64
CA LEU A 78 2.15 -36.65 29.25
C LEU A 78 0.81 -35.98 28.86
N THR A 79 0.67 -34.67 29.08
CA THR A 79 -0.48 -33.86 28.62
C THR A 79 -0.18 -33.01 27.39
N VAL A 80 1.07 -33.03 26.91
CA VAL A 80 1.49 -32.36 25.67
C VAL A 80 1.72 -33.42 24.60
N ASP A 81 0.63 -33.99 24.09
CA ASP A 81 0.62 -34.52 22.73
C ASP A 81 -0.76 -34.36 22.08
N LYS A 82 -0.74 -33.83 20.85
CA LYS A 82 -1.87 -33.33 20.03
C LYS A 82 -2.42 -31.94 20.35
N THR A 83 -1.54 -30.94 20.37
CA THR A 83 -1.86 -29.69 19.68
C THR A 83 -0.66 -29.29 18.85
N THR A 84 -0.84 -29.29 17.54
CA THR A 84 0.08 -28.70 16.57
C THR A 84 0.30 -27.24 16.96
N ARG A 85 1.44 -26.97 17.61
CA ARG A 85 1.92 -25.60 17.83
C ARG A 85 2.31 -25.02 16.47
N HIS A 86 1.34 -24.38 15.82
CA HIS A 86 1.63 -23.36 14.82
C HIS A 86 2.22 -22.13 15.56
N PRO A 87 3.34 -21.57 15.10
CA PRO A 87 3.92 -20.38 15.72
C PRO A 87 2.95 -19.21 15.49
N ASN A 88 2.58 -18.53 16.58
CA ASN A 88 1.83 -17.26 16.63
C ASN A 88 0.68 -17.11 15.62
N LYS A 89 -0.48 -17.72 15.90
CA LYS A 89 -1.73 -17.07 15.53
C LYS A 89 -2.09 -16.09 16.65
N LEU A 90 -1.81 -14.80 16.44
CA LEU A 90 -2.63 -13.78 17.08
C LEU A 90 -4.06 -14.04 16.62
N SER A 91 -4.87 -14.65 17.48
CA SER A 91 -6.32 -14.67 17.29
C SER A 91 -6.78 -13.24 17.52
N VAL A 92 -6.93 -12.46 16.45
CA VAL A 92 -7.74 -11.25 16.51
C VAL A 92 -9.13 -11.70 16.96
N ALA A 93 -9.57 -11.22 18.12
CA ALA A 93 -10.90 -11.49 18.62
C ALA A 93 -11.92 -11.05 17.54
N GLY A 94 -12.63 -11.99 16.94
CA GLY A 94 -13.68 -11.69 15.94
C GLY A 94 -13.59 -12.41 14.61
N ALA A 95 -12.65 -13.33 14.37
CA ALA A 95 -12.71 -14.20 13.19
C ALA A 95 -13.89 -15.19 13.31
N VAL A 96 -15.07 -14.74 12.89
CA VAL A 96 -16.28 -15.56 12.79
C VAL A 96 -16.19 -16.40 11.51
N GLN A 97 -16.80 -17.59 11.53
CA GLN A 97 -16.97 -18.39 10.33
C GLN A 97 -17.81 -17.58 9.33
N ALA A 98 -17.36 -17.48 8.08
CA ALA A 98 -18.03 -16.64 7.11
C ALA A 98 -19.44 -17.18 6.79
N GLY A 99 -20.40 -16.28 6.52
CA GLY A 99 -21.77 -16.63 6.13
C GLY A 99 -21.84 -17.56 4.91
N PRO A 100 -23.01 -18.15 4.59
CA PRO A 100 -23.14 -19.19 3.56
C PRO A 100 -22.57 -18.80 2.19
N GLU A 101 -22.69 -17.52 1.82
CA GLU A 101 -22.13 -16.95 0.57
C GLU A 101 -20.60 -17.00 0.53
N PHE A 102 -19.97 -16.94 1.70
CA PHE A 102 -18.52 -16.91 1.88
C PHE A 102 -18.01 -18.15 2.61
N ALA A 103 -18.75 -19.26 2.65
CA ALA A 103 -18.41 -20.45 3.43
C ALA A 103 -17.01 -21.03 3.12
N HIS A 104 -16.45 -20.71 1.94
CA HIS A 104 -15.11 -21.10 1.49
C HIS A 104 -14.01 -20.10 1.88
N ALA A 105 -14.35 -18.96 2.47
CA ALA A 105 -13.40 -17.97 2.95
C ALA A 105 -12.83 -18.39 4.30
N SER A 106 -11.51 -18.41 4.41
CA SER A 106 -10.80 -18.52 5.68
C SER A 106 -9.53 -17.67 5.62
N MET A 107 -9.01 -17.23 6.76
CA MET A 107 -7.78 -16.42 6.77
C MET A 107 -6.64 -17.17 6.06
N GLY A 108 -6.09 -16.56 5.02
CA GLY A 108 -5.08 -17.16 4.16
C GLY A 108 -5.62 -18.04 3.04
N SER A 109 -6.94 -18.14 2.81
CA SER A 109 -7.46 -18.71 1.57
C SER A 109 -7.36 -17.71 0.41
N CYS A 110 -7.34 -18.23 -0.80
CA CYS A 110 -7.32 -17.46 -2.04
C CYS A 110 -8.61 -17.74 -2.80
N LEU A 111 -9.31 -16.68 -3.20
CA LEU A 111 -10.65 -16.77 -3.75
C LEU A 111 -10.66 -16.33 -5.21
N ASN A 112 -11.39 -17.08 -6.03
CA ASN A 112 -11.69 -16.69 -7.40
C ASN A 112 -13.20 -16.80 -7.65
N TRP A 113 -13.65 -16.16 -8.73
CA TRP A 113 -15.04 -16.19 -9.19
C TRP A 113 -15.10 -15.87 -10.67
N ASN A 114 -16.26 -16.17 -11.26
CA ASN A 114 -16.49 -15.93 -12.68
C ASN A 114 -17.11 -14.54 -12.91
N ASP A 115 -16.34 -13.64 -13.51
CA ASP A 115 -16.72 -12.23 -13.78
C ASP A 115 -17.57 -12.04 -15.06
N LYS A 116 -18.40 -13.01 -15.43
CA LYS A 116 -19.24 -12.89 -16.65
C LYS A 116 -20.25 -11.73 -16.61
N ASN A 117 -20.52 -11.16 -15.44
CA ASN A 117 -21.40 -10.00 -15.26
C ASN A 117 -20.74 -8.98 -14.30
N PRO A 118 -19.99 -7.98 -14.81
CA PRO A 118 -19.45 -6.91 -13.99
C PRO A 118 -20.59 -6.03 -13.47
N GLY A 119 -20.96 -6.22 -12.20
CA GLY A 119 -22.05 -5.52 -11.53
C GLY A 119 -22.59 -6.32 -10.34
N ASP A 120 -21.95 -6.15 -9.18
CA ASP A 120 -22.40 -6.55 -7.84
C ASP A 120 -22.66 -8.03 -7.53
N GLN A 121 -22.39 -8.97 -8.44
CA GLN A 121 -22.59 -10.39 -8.16
C GLN A 121 -21.30 -11.19 -8.31
N ILE A 122 -20.67 -11.49 -7.16
CA ILE A 122 -19.67 -12.54 -7.07
C ILE A 122 -20.40 -13.89 -7.17
N SER A 123 -20.76 -14.27 -8.39
CA SER A 123 -21.35 -15.59 -8.62
C SER A 123 -20.27 -16.66 -8.59
N SER A 124 -20.55 -17.78 -7.91
CA SER A 124 -19.64 -18.95 -7.85
C SER A 124 -18.29 -18.63 -7.19
N LEU A 125 -18.30 -17.93 -6.05
CA LEU A 125 -17.10 -17.77 -5.23
C LEU A 125 -16.58 -19.13 -4.80
N GLU A 126 -15.31 -19.38 -5.09
CA GLU A 126 -14.63 -20.62 -4.74
C GLU A 126 -13.25 -20.34 -4.15
N GLU A 127 -12.84 -21.20 -3.23
CA GLU A 127 -11.45 -21.26 -2.80
C GLU A 127 -10.62 -22.02 -3.85
N VAL A 128 -9.53 -21.40 -4.29
CA VAL A 128 -8.56 -22.01 -5.20
C VAL A 128 -7.17 -22.02 -4.55
N PRO A 129 -6.26 -22.92 -4.96
CA PRO A 129 -4.86 -22.83 -4.56
C PRO A 129 -4.29 -21.46 -4.90
N CYS A 130 -3.57 -20.84 -3.96
CA CYS A 130 -3.02 -19.50 -4.18
C CYS A 130 -1.99 -19.43 -5.31
N GLU A 131 -1.41 -20.55 -5.74
CA GLU A 131 -0.50 -20.58 -6.90
C GLU A 131 -1.26 -20.52 -8.24
N ASP A 132 -2.57 -20.79 -8.22
CA ASP A 132 -3.45 -20.59 -9.37
C ASP A 132 -3.92 -19.13 -9.45
N ASN A 133 -4.51 -18.76 -10.58
CA ASN A 133 -5.11 -17.44 -10.74
C ASN A 133 -6.28 -17.27 -9.77
N HIS A 134 -6.22 -16.19 -8.99
CA HIS A 134 -7.25 -15.77 -8.06
C HIS A 134 -7.33 -14.25 -7.99
N ARG A 135 -8.39 -13.72 -7.38
CA ARG A 135 -8.67 -12.27 -7.37
C ARG A 135 -8.58 -11.68 -5.97
N PHE A 136 -8.61 -12.51 -4.94
CA PHE A 136 -8.67 -12.07 -3.56
C PHE A 136 -7.89 -13.00 -2.62
N GLU A 137 -7.05 -12.43 -1.76
CA GLU A 137 -6.40 -13.17 -0.67
C GLU A 137 -6.99 -12.73 0.68
N VAL A 138 -7.59 -13.67 1.41
CA VAL A 138 -8.33 -13.37 2.64
C VAL A 138 -7.37 -13.07 3.79
N ALA A 139 -7.52 -11.90 4.42
CA ALA A 139 -6.77 -11.49 5.61
C ALA A 139 -7.58 -11.66 6.90
N GLY A 140 -8.91 -11.68 6.82
CA GLY A 140 -9.78 -11.95 7.97
C GLY A 140 -11.25 -11.85 7.62
N ILE A 141 -12.09 -12.34 8.53
CA ILE A 141 -13.54 -12.37 8.38
C ILE A 141 -14.14 -11.70 9.60
N ILE A 142 -15.14 -10.87 9.38
CA ILE A 142 -15.80 -10.07 10.42
C ILE A 142 -17.30 -10.26 10.29
N ASP A 143 -17.97 -10.43 11.42
CA ASP A 143 -19.43 -10.33 11.50
C ASP A 143 -19.80 -8.94 12.03
N LEU A 144 -20.50 -8.12 11.22
CA LEU A 144 -20.91 -6.78 11.64
C LEU A 144 -21.96 -6.79 12.76
N THR A 145 -22.64 -7.90 13.03
CA THR A 145 -23.56 -8.01 14.18
C THR A 145 -22.83 -7.85 15.51
N MET A 146 -21.52 -8.13 15.54
CA MET A 146 -20.68 -7.98 16.73
C MET A 146 -20.33 -6.51 17.03
N TYR A 147 -20.58 -5.58 16.10
CA TYR A 147 -20.39 -4.16 16.33
C TYR A 147 -21.64 -3.56 17.00
N PRO A 148 -21.50 -2.83 18.12
CA PRO A 148 -22.63 -2.34 18.93
C PRO A 148 -23.41 -1.18 18.28
N SER A 149 -23.55 -1.15 16.97
CA SER A 149 -24.26 -0.10 16.22
C SER A 149 -25.52 -0.64 15.57
N GLN A 150 -26.64 0.07 15.75
CA GLN A 150 -27.89 -0.13 15.00
C GLN A 150 -27.71 0.00 13.47
N ARG A 151 -26.58 0.57 13.02
CA ARG A 151 -26.26 0.80 11.60
C ARG A 151 -26.24 -0.45 10.74
N PHE A 152 -26.03 -1.64 11.32
CA PHE A 152 -25.97 -2.91 10.61
C PHE A 152 -27.00 -3.93 11.15
N GLY A 153 -28.03 -3.46 11.84
CA GLY A 153 -29.08 -4.33 12.39
C GLY A 153 -29.89 -5.04 11.30
N GLU A 154 -30.80 -5.92 11.72
CA GLU A 154 -31.63 -6.75 10.83
C GLU A 154 -32.39 -5.94 9.77
N ASN A 155 -32.86 -4.75 10.13
CA ASN A 155 -33.62 -3.86 9.24
C ASN A 155 -32.78 -2.78 8.53
N ALA A 156 -31.45 -2.86 8.61
CA ALA A 156 -30.58 -1.89 7.96
C ALA A 156 -30.59 -2.07 6.43
N ASP A 157 -30.56 -0.96 5.69
CA ASP A 157 -30.36 -0.99 4.23
C ASP A 157 -28.99 -1.61 3.88
N PRO A 158 -28.84 -2.23 2.68
CA PRO A 158 -27.55 -2.66 2.17
C PRO A 158 -26.52 -1.53 2.12
N LEU A 159 -25.24 -1.89 2.20
CA LEU A 159 -24.14 -0.92 2.24
C LEU A 159 -24.10 -0.06 0.96
N SER A 160 -24.03 1.26 1.13
CA SER A 160 -23.68 2.19 0.05
C SER A 160 -22.20 2.07 -0.31
N ALA A 161 -21.81 2.52 -1.51
CA ALA A 161 -20.41 2.53 -1.94
C ALA A 161 -19.49 3.30 -0.97
N GLU A 162 -19.96 4.40 -0.40
CA GLU A 162 -19.22 5.17 0.61
C GLU A 162 -19.06 4.41 1.92
N GLN A 163 -20.07 3.63 2.32
CA GLN A 163 -19.98 2.78 3.50
C GLN A 163 -19.01 1.62 3.29
N VAL A 164 -19.03 0.98 2.11
CA VAL A 164 -18.06 -0.05 1.73
C VAL A 164 -16.63 0.50 1.81
N GLU A 165 -16.39 1.69 1.25
CA GLU A 165 -15.07 2.34 1.31
C GLU A 165 -14.64 2.67 2.75
N SER A 166 -15.58 3.16 3.57
CA SER A 166 -15.33 3.44 4.99
C SER A 166 -14.99 2.18 5.78
N LEU A 167 -15.71 1.07 5.55
CA LEU A 167 -15.45 -0.23 6.17
C LEU A 167 -14.12 -0.82 5.70
N ARG A 168 -13.82 -0.73 4.41
CA ARG A 168 -12.54 -1.17 3.84
C ARG A 168 -11.35 -0.52 4.56
N LEU A 169 -11.41 0.79 4.79
CA LEU A 169 -10.34 1.54 5.46
C LEU A 169 -10.37 1.43 6.99
N GLY A 170 -11.55 1.45 7.62
CA GLY A 170 -11.68 1.48 9.07
C GLY A 170 -11.66 0.11 9.73
N VAL A 171 -12.18 -0.92 9.04
CA VAL A 171 -12.40 -2.26 9.58
C VAL A 171 -11.43 -3.26 8.95
N CYS A 172 -11.29 -3.28 7.63
CA CYS A 172 -10.43 -4.27 6.96
C CYS A 172 -8.94 -3.93 7.01
N ARG A 173 -8.56 -2.64 6.96
CA ARG A 173 -7.14 -2.25 6.95
C ARG A 173 -6.35 -2.79 8.14
N PRO A 174 -6.82 -2.71 9.40
CA PRO A 174 -6.09 -3.29 10.54
C PRO A 174 -5.91 -4.81 10.47
N LEU A 175 -6.88 -5.53 9.88
CA LEU A 175 -6.77 -6.97 9.66
C LEU A 175 -5.70 -7.30 8.61
N VAL A 176 -5.70 -6.56 7.50
CA VAL A 176 -4.68 -6.70 6.46
C VAL A 176 -3.29 -6.36 7.01
N ASP A 177 -3.15 -5.29 7.79
CA ASP A 177 -1.86 -4.93 8.41
C ASP A 177 -1.37 -5.99 9.40
N SER A 178 -2.29 -6.68 10.10
CA SER A 178 -1.96 -7.79 11.00
C SER A 178 -1.58 -9.05 10.24
N TYR A 179 -2.27 -9.34 9.13
CA TYR A 179 -2.02 -10.49 8.26
C TYR A 179 -0.71 -10.34 7.45
N LEU A 180 -0.37 -9.11 7.07
CA LEU A 180 0.78 -8.76 6.25
C LEU A 180 1.70 -7.78 6.99
N PRO A 181 2.58 -8.25 7.90
CA PRO A 181 3.38 -7.37 8.76
C PRO A 181 4.32 -6.41 8.01
N GLN A 182 4.73 -6.75 6.79
CA GLN A 182 5.52 -5.86 5.91
C GLN A 182 4.70 -4.72 5.30
N GLY A 183 3.37 -4.80 5.40
CA GLY A 183 2.42 -3.86 4.80
C GLY A 183 2.28 -4.01 3.28
N LEU A 184 1.31 -3.28 2.73
CA LEU A 184 1.17 -3.06 1.29
C LEU A 184 1.92 -1.79 0.88
N ASP A 185 2.44 -1.76 -0.35
CA ASP A 185 2.90 -0.51 -0.93
C ASP A 185 1.68 0.40 -1.17
N PRO A 186 1.60 1.61 -0.57
CA PRO A 186 0.48 2.53 -0.79
C PRO A 186 0.30 2.94 -2.25
N ALA A 187 1.37 2.82 -3.04
CA ALA A 187 1.41 3.11 -4.47
C ALA A 187 1.49 1.84 -5.32
N GLY A 188 1.31 0.66 -4.70
CA GLY A 188 1.54 -0.63 -5.31
C GLY A 188 0.34 -1.18 -6.07
N ARG A 189 0.56 -2.37 -6.62
CA ARG A 189 -0.47 -3.10 -7.38
C ARG A 189 -1.54 -3.75 -6.52
N PHE A 190 -1.38 -3.77 -5.20
CA PHE A 190 -2.32 -4.41 -4.28
C PHE A 190 -2.90 -3.38 -3.32
N ARG A 191 -4.17 -3.57 -2.96
CA ARG A 191 -4.89 -2.75 -1.99
C ARG A 191 -5.68 -3.61 -1.02
N VAL A 192 -6.09 -3.01 0.09
CA VAL A 192 -7.11 -3.60 0.96
C VAL A 192 -8.40 -3.74 0.16
N GLY A 193 -8.91 -4.95 0.06
CA GLY A 193 -10.19 -5.30 -0.52
C GLY A 193 -11.22 -5.67 0.56
N LEU A 194 -12.48 -5.64 0.17
CA LEU A 194 -13.62 -5.99 1.02
C LEU A 194 -14.68 -6.68 0.17
N LEU A 195 -14.97 -7.95 0.49
CA LEU A 195 -16.17 -8.62 0.01
C LEU A 195 -17.26 -8.48 1.06
N HIS A 196 -18.47 -8.17 0.62
CA HIS A 196 -19.65 -8.03 1.48
C HIS A 196 -20.82 -8.78 0.86
N PRO A 197 -21.85 -9.12 1.64
CA PRO A 197 -22.98 -9.87 1.14
C PRO A 197 -23.73 -9.08 0.08
N ASP A 198 -24.33 -9.77 -0.89
CA ASP A 198 -25.21 -9.14 -1.85
C ASP A 198 -26.51 -8.63 -1.18
N VAL A 199 -27.35 -7.93 -1.96
CA VAL A 199 -28.61 -7.37 -1.43
C VAL A 199 -29.56 -8.45 -0.89
N GLY A 200 -29.55 -9.65 -1.47
CA GLY A 200 -30.40 -10.77 -1.04
C GLY A 200 -29.92 -11.37 0.26
N ALA A 201 -28.64 -11.70 0.35
CA ALA A 201 -27.98 -12.20 1.56
C ALA A 201 -28.08 -11.18 2.71
N TRP A 202 -27.87 -9.89 2.41
CA TRP A 202 -28.07 -8.81 3.38
C TRP A 202 -29.51 -8.75 3.89
N LYS A 203 -30.52 -8.82 3.03
CA LYS A 203 -31.93 -8.84 3.46
C LYS A 203 -32.28 -10.06 4.31
N ASN A 204 -31.56 -11.16 4.12
CA ASN A 204 -31.71 -12.38 4.93
C ASN A 204 -30.90 -12.35 6.25
N GLY A 205 -30.26 -11.22 6.56
CA GLY A 205 -29.54 -11.02 7.80
C GLY A 205 -28.04 -11.32 7.74
N ASP A 206 -27.48 -11.66 6.58
CA ASP A 206 -26.03 -11.83 6.48
C ASP A 206 -25.33 -10.47 6.63
N ARG A 207 -24.34 -10.43 7.51
CA ARG A 207 -23.55 -9.26 7.90
C ARG A 207 -22.06 -9.57 7.89
N THR A 208 -21.68 -10.66 7.22
CA THR A 208 -20.30 -11.12 7.10
C THR A 208 -19.54 -10.24 6.11
N LEU A 209 -18.43 -9.66 6.56
CA LEU A 209 -17.43 -9.05 5.69
C LEU A 209 -16.23 -9.98 5.57
N VAL A 210 -15.75 -10.19 4.35
CA VAL A 210 -14.46 -10.84 4.09
C VAL A 210 -13.45 -9.75 3.74
N CYS A 211 -12.55 -9.48 4.67
CA CYS A 211 -11.46 -8.54 4.50
C CYS A 211 -10.25 -9.24 3.90
N GLY A 212 -9.59 -8.59 2.94
CA GLY A 212 -8.45 -9.19 2.28
C GLY A 212 -7.71 -8.23 1.37
N ILE A 213 -7.03 -8.80 0.38
CA ILE A 213 -6.14 -8.08 -0.51
C ILE A 213 -6.50 -8.42 -1.95
N GLU A 214 -6.60 -7.40 -2.78
CA GLU A 214 -6.92 -7.48 -4.21
C GLU A 214 -5.99 -6.59 -5.03
N ALA A 215 -5.91 -6.84 -6.34
CA ALA A 215 -5.08 -6.06 -7.26
C ALA A 215 -5.79 -4.78 -7.76
N THR A 216 -5.03 -3.76 -8.17
CA THR A 216 -5.53 -2.38 -8.41
C THR A 216 -5.63 -1.93 -9.87
N ASN A 217 -5.06 -2.68 -10.83
CA ASN A 217 -4.78 -2.18 -12.18
C ASN A 217 -5.93 -2.29 -13.21
N THR A 218 -6.92 -3.15 -12.96
CA THR A 218 -8.12 -3.32 -13.79
C THR A 218 -9.33 -3.66 -12.90
N ALA A 219 -10.53 -3.73 -13.47
CA ALA A 219 -11.68 -4.28 -12.74
C ALA A 219 -11.36 -5.75 -12.34
N SER A 220 -11.17 -5.98 -11.04
CA SER A 220 -10.91 -7.28 -10.43
C SER A 220 -9.80 -8.11 -11.10
N PRO A 221 -8.53 -7.69 -11.09
CA PRO A 221 -7.46 -8.40 -11.80
C PRO A 221 -7.18 -9.76 -11.15
N GLU A 222 -6.94 -10.79 -11.98
CA GLU A 222 -6.37 -12.05 -11.49
C GLU A 222 -4.87 -11.91 -11.23
N PHE A 223 -4.40 -12.56 -10.16
CA PHE A 223 -3.00 -12.73 -9.83
C PHE A 223 -2.75 -14.14 -9.28
N SER A 224 -1.47 -14.52 -9.22
CA SER A 224 -1.05 -15.83 -8.70
C SER A 224 0.10 -15.69 -7.70
N GLY A 225 0.15 -16.62 -6.76
CA GLY A 225 1.02 -16.62 -5.58
C GLY A 225 0.46 -15.79 -4.42
N LYS A 226 1.04 -15.98 -3.23
CA LYS A 226 0.72 -15.21 -2.02
C LYS A 226 1.20 -13.77 -2.11
N VAL A 227 0.34 -12.78 -1.84
CA VAL A 227 0.66 -11.33 -1.93
C VAL A 227 1.97 -10.99 -1.21
N GLY A 228 2.16 -11.49 0.01
CA GLY A 228 3.34 -11.19 0.81
C GLY A 228 4.67 -11.74 0.28
N LYS A 229 4.63 -12.60 -0.75
CA LYS A 229 5.80 -13.13 -1.45
C LYS A 229 5.98 -12.54 -2.84
N GLN A 230 5.09 -11.65 -3.25
CA GLN A 230 5.12 -11.08 -4.59
C GLN A 230 5.66 -9.64 -4.58
N ASP A 231 6.24 -9.25 -5.72
CA ASP A 231 6.60 -7.85 -5.98
C ASP A 231 5.35 -6.97 -5.89
N GLN A 232 5.42 -5.90 -5.10
CA GLN A 232 4.29 -4.99 -4.85
C GLN A 232 4.18 -3.87 -5.90
N SER A 233 5.16 -3.74 -6.80
CA SER A 233 5.19 -2.67 -7.80
C SER A 233 4.04 -2.82 -8.79
N VAL A 234 3.44 -1.69 -9.17
CA VAL A 234 2.49 -1.64 -10.29
C VAL A 234 3.20 -2.06 -11.57
N SER A 235 2.56 -2.95 -12.33
CA SER A 235 3.02 -3.38 -13.64
C SER A 235 1.94 -3.17 -14.68
N TRP A 236 2.36 -2.64 -15.83
CA TRP A 236 1.53 -2.43 -17.00
C TRP A 236 2.17 -3.12 -18.20
N ALA A 237 1.37 -3.48 -19.20
CA ALA A 237 1.92 -3.95 -20.46
C ALA A 237 2.67 -2.81 -21.19
N ASN A 238 3.69 -3.15 -21.97
CA ASN A 238 4.33 -2.18 -22.86
C ASN A 238 3.32 -1.73 -23.93
N GLY A 239 3.13 -0.42 -24.04
CA GLY A 239 2.12 0.22 -24.89
C GLY A 239 0.76 0.40 -24.24
N ALA A 240 0.59 0.02 -22.96
CA ALA A 240 -0.63 0.32 -22.21
C ALA A 240 -0.84 1.83 -22.09
N CYS A 241 -2.07 2.27 -22.30
CA CYS A 241 -2.46 3.67 -22.14
C CYS A 241 -3.22 3.84 -20.83
N VAL A 242 -2.70 4.71 -19.95
CA VAL A 242 -3.14 4.80 -18.57
C VAL A 242 -3.93 6.08 -18.34
N TYR A 243 -5.17 5.90 -17.90
CA TYR A 243 -6.03 6.95 -17.39
C TYR A 243 -5.90 7.03 -15.87
N VAL A 244 -5.93 8.25 -15.36
CA VAL A 244 -5.89 8.62 -13.95
C VAL A 244 -7.09 9.50 -13.69
N ASN A 245 -8.00 9.08 -12.83
CA ASN A 245 -9.18 9.87 -12.52
C ASN A 245 -8.77 11.21 -11.88
N PRO A 246 -9.18 12.37 -12.44
CA PRO A 246 -8.77 13.68 -11.94
C PRO A 246 -9.36 13.99 -10.55
N GLU A 247 -10.52 13.42 -10.22
CA GLU A 247 -11.19 13.58 -8.92
C GLU A 247 -10.67 12.56 -7.89
N ARG A 248 -10.26 11.38 -8.37
CA ARG A 248 -9.72 10.29 -7.54
C ARG A 248 -8.34 9.90 -8.05
N ARG A 249 -7.30 10.67 -7.72
CA ARG A 249 -5.95 10.49 -8.29
C ARG A 249 -5.29 9.12 -8.09
N TYR A 250 -5.86 8.25 -7.26
CA TYR A 250 -5.42 6.86 -7.04
C TYR A 250 -6.24 5.82 -7.83
N ASP A 251 -7.28 6.25 -8.53
CA ASP A 251 -8.08 5.46 -9.46
C ASP A 251 -7.40 5.55 -10.83
N VAL A 252 -6.59 4.53 -11.10
CA VAL A 252 -5.68 4.43 -12.24
C VAL A 252 -6.05 3.16 -13.00
N GLN A 253 -6.29 3.28 -14.30
CA GLN A 253 -6.76 2.17 -15.12
C GLN A 253 -6.13 2.21 -16.51
N GLU A 254 -5.94 1.02 -17.08
CA GLU A 254 -5.64 0.90 -18.51
C GLU A 254 -6.90 1.20 -19.33
N VAL A 255 -6.73 1.94 -20.42
CA VAL A 255 -7.79 2.25 -21.39
C VAL A 255 -7.28 1.99 -22.81
N ASP A 256 -8.19 1.79 -23.75
CA ASP A 256 -7.84 1.83 -25.17
C ASP A 256 -7.19 3.19 -25.50
N CYS A 257 -6.02 3.19 -26.14
CA CYS A 257 -5.28 4.41 -26.43
C CYS A 257 -6.04 5.44 -27.26
N ARG A 258 -7.11 5.05 -27.98
CA ARG A 258 -7.98 5.99 -28.71
C ARG A 258 -8.83 6.84 -27.77
N ASN A 259 -9.01 6.39 -26.52
CA ASN A 259 -9.68 7.13 -25.48
C ASN A 259 -8.71 8.10 -24.78
N PRO A 260 -9.23 9.16 -24.14
CA PRO A 260 -8.44 10.06 -23.31
C PRO A 260 -7.61 9.33 -22.25
N HIS A 261 -6.31 9.58 -22.21
CA HIS A 261 -5.38 9.04 -21.22
C HIS A 261 -4.24 10.03 -20.95
N MET A 262 -3.42 9.81 -19.91
CA MET A 262 -2.36 10.75 -19.51
C MET A 262 -0.96 10.22 -19.76
N MET A 263 -0.82 8.89 -19.85
CA MET A 263 0.46 8.23 -19.98
C MET A 263 0.38 7.04 -20.92
N GLU A 264 1.41 6.84 -21.75
CA GLU A 264 1.63 5.60 -22.48
C GLU A 264 2.86 4.89 -21.91
N ILE A 265 2.71 3.64 -21.49
CA ILE A 265 3.78 2.89 -20.83
C ILE A 265 4.77 2.36 -21.86
N VAL A 266 6.05 2.58 -21.63
CA VAL A 266 7.14 2.12 -22.53
C VAL A 266 8.00 1.01 -21.91
N GLY A 267 7.84 0.76 -20.62
CA GLY A 267 8.56 -0.30 -19.94
C GLY A 267 8.53 -0.22 -18.43
N THR A 268 9.26 -1.15 -17.84
CA THR A 268 9.47 -1.24 -16.40
C THR A 268 10.95 -1.48 -16.15
N VAL A 269 11.49 -0.88 -15.10
CA VAL A 269 12.90 -1.02 -14.70
C VAL A 269 12.95 -1.64 -13.32
N ASP A 270 13.71 -2.72 -13.19
CA ASP A 270 14.01 -3.33 -11.90
C ASP A 270 15.19 -2.61 -11.23
N LEU A 271 14.93 -2.01 -10.07
CA LEU A 271 15.94 -1.35 -9.24
C LEU A 271 16.81 -2.36 -8.48
N ALA A 272 16.26 -3.51 -8.11
CA ALA A 272 17.00 -4.54 -7.36
C ALA A 272 18.16 -5.11 -8.18
N ALA A 273 18.01 -5.18 -9.51
CA ALA A 273 19.07 -5.61 -10.42
C ALA A 273 20.37 -4.80 -10.28
N THR A 274 20.29 -3.54 -9.84
CA THR A 274 21.47 -2.68 -9.61
C THR A 274 21.77 -2.46 -8.12
N PHE A 275 20.75 -2.35 -7.28
CA PHE A 275 20.91 -1.93 -5.89
C PHE A 275 20.79 -3.06 -4.87
N GLY A 276 20.45 -4.28 -5.30
CA GLY A 276 20.17 -5.41 -4.42
C GLY A 276 19.02 -5.11 -3.47
N ASP A 277 19.15 -5.54 -2.21
CA ASP A 277 18.10 -5.40 -1.19
C ASP A 277 18.08 -4.03 -0.48
N ARG A 278 19.08 -3.18 -0.72
CA ARG A 278 19.17 -1.89 -0.05
C ARG A 278 18.41 -0.82 -0.81
N LEU A 279 17.48 -0.14 -0.15
CA LEU A 279 16.77 0.99 -0.74
C LEU A 279 17.77 2.05 -1.26
N PRO A 280 17.82 2.29 -2.59
CA PRO A 280 18.61 3.39 -3.15
C PRO A 280 18.07 4.75 -2.71
N SER A 281 18.97 5.74 -2.59
CA SER A 281 18.56 7.13 -2.35
C SER A 281 17.72 7.65 -3.52
N LYS A 282 16.86 8.65 -3.26
CA LYS A 282 16.04 9.28 -4.31
C LYS A 282 16.87 9.71 -5.53
N LYS A 283 18.07 10.26 -5.30
CA LYS A 283 19.01 10.67 -6.36
C LYS A 283 19.53 9.48 -7.17
N ALA A 284 19.88 8.38 -6.50
CA ALA A 284 20.37 7.18 -7.16
C ALA A 284 19.26 6.48 -7.97
N GLN A 285 18.04 6.42 -7.44
CA GLN A 285 16.86 5.96 -8.19
C GLN A 285 16.69 6.79 -9.45
N ASN A 286 16.61 8.11 -9.34
CA ASN A 286 16.40 8.99 -10.49
C ASN A 286 17.47 8.82 -11.56
N ALA A 287 18.76 8.83 -11.19
CA ALA A 287 19.84 8.71 -12.15
C ALA A 287 19.82 7.36 -12.89
N TYR A 288 19.48 6.28 -12.21
CA TYR A 288 19.37 4.96 -12.83
C TYR A 288 18.11 4.85 -13.69
N SER A 289 16.95 5.22 -13.17
CA SER A 289 15.66 5.18 -13.88
C SER A 289 15.67 6.07 -15.12
N GLU A 290 16.23 7.28 -15.05
CA GLU A 290 16.38 8.17 -16.21
C GLU A 290 17.11 7.47 -17.35
N LYS A 291 18.29 6.92 -17.07
CA LYS A 291 19.11 6.23 -18.08
C LYS A 291 18.35 5.07 -18.72
N GLN A 292 17.70 4.23 -17.92
CA GLN A 292 17.02 3.04 -18.40
C GLN A 292 15.70 3.37 -19.12
N CYS A 293 14.86 4.24 -18.54
CA CYS A 293 13.59 4.63 -19.13
C CYS A 293 13.75 5.41 -20.43
N VAL A 294 14.78 6.27 -20.55
CA VAL A 294 15.10 6.93 -21.82
C VAL A 294 15.50 5.93 -22.89
N ALA A 295 16.29 4.90 -22.54
CA ALA A 295 16.66 3.85 -23.47
C ALA A 295 15.43 3.03 -23.92
N LEU A 296 14.56 2.66 -22.99
CA LEU A 296 13.30 1.96 -23.27
C LEU A 296 12.38 2.79 -24.17
N ALA A 297 12.15 4.07 -23.83
CA ALA A 297 11.35 5.00 -24.64
C ALA A 297 11.93 5.17 -26.05
N THR A 298 13.25 5.32 -26.17
CA THR A 298 13.93 5.46 -27.46
C THR A 298 13.74 4.22 -28.32
N SER A 299 13.89 3.03 -27.73
CA SER A 299 13.66 1.76 -28.41
C SER A 299 12.19 1.60 -28.83
N TYR A 300 11.26 1.89 -27.91
CA TYR A 300 9.82 1.80 -28.14
C TYR A 300 9.36 2.67 -29.32
N MET A 301 9.93 3.88 -29.44
CA MET A 301 9.64 4.84 -30.51
C MET A 301 10.37 4.55 -31.83
N GLY A 302 11.30 3.59 -31.86
CA GLY A 302 12.12 3.31 -33.03
C GLY A 302 13.23 4.34 -33.28
N GLY A 303 13.63 5.11 -32.26
CA GLY A 303 14.77 6.01 -32.32
C GLY A 303 14.55 7.36 -31.59
N PRO A 304 15.65 8.07 -31.29
CA PRO A 304 15.59 9.30 -30.48
C PRO A 304 14.92 10.46 -31.23
N ASN A 305 14.96 10.46 -32.57
CA ASN A 305 14.30 11.48 -33.38
C ASN A 305 12.78 11.27 -33.40
N GLN A 306 12.32 10.02 -33.46
CA GLN A 306 10.92 9.67 -33.39
C GLN A 306 10.35 10.08 -32.03
N LEU A 307 11.04 9.72 -30.93
CA LEU A 307 10.68 10.18 -29.59
C LEU A 307 10.61 11.71 -29.50
N ARG A 308 11.65 12.43 -29.96
CA ARG A 308 11.65 13.91 -29.94
C ARG A 308 10.49 14.52 -30.75
N ASN A 309 10.11 13.91 -31.87
CA ASN A 309 8.99 14.41 -32.70
C ASN A 309 7.63 14.32 -32.00
N THR A 310 7.48 13.44 -31.00
CA THR A 310 6.24 13.35 -30.19
C THR A 310 6.05 14.55 -29.27
N THR A 311 7.13 15.26 -28.91
CA THR A 311 7.16 16.28 -27.85
C THR A 311 6.79 15.79 -26.44
N LEU A 312 6.59 14.49 -26.28
CA LEU A 312 6.34 13.85 -25.00
C LEU A 312 7.64 13.74 -24.19
N THR A 313 7.45 13.68 -22.88
CA THR A 313 8.45 13.64 -21.84
C THR A 313 8.50 12.21 -21.28
N VAL A 314 9.70 11.66 -21.08
CA VAL A 314 9.88 10.30 -20.55
C VAL A 314 9.84 10.31 -19.03
N LEU A 315 8.75 9.90 -18.42
CA LEU A 315 8.62 9.89 -16.97
C LEU A 315 8.94 8.52 -16.38
N TRP A 316 9.26 8.54 -15.10
CA TRP A 316 9.44 7.32 -14.33
C TRP A 316 8.93 7.48 -12.90
N SER A 317 8.34 6.42 -12.38
CA SER A 317 7.96 6.35 -10.97
C SER A 317 9.18 6.17 -10.06
N ARG A 318 8.94 6.24 -8.75
CA ARG A 318 9.95 5.93 -7.72
C ARG A 318 9.37 4.99 -6.68
N VAL A 319 10.24 4.18 -6.08
CA VAL A 319 9.87 3.32 -4.97
C VAL A 319 10.11 4.06 -3.65
N SER A 320 9.05 4.19 -2.85
CA SER A 320 9.11 4.78 -1.51
C SER A 320 9.75 3.82 -0.50
N LEU A 321 10.09 4.30 0.69
CA LEU A 321 10.55 3.40 1.77
C LEU A 321 9.49 2.36 2.15
N ALA A 322 8.22 2.79 2.24
CA ALA A 322 7.11 1.90 2.53
C ALA A 322 6.96 0.83 1.43
N GLY A 323 6.99 1.23 0.16
CA GLY A 323 6.92 0.30 -0.97
C GLY A 323 8.10 -0.66 -1.00
N TRP A 324 9.32 -0.18 -0.75
CA TRP A 324 10.50 -1.04 -0.68
C TRP A 324 10.40 -2.07 0.45
N ASN A 325 9.93 -1.67 1.63
CA ASN A 325 9.74 -2.61 2.73
C ASN A 325 8.61 -3.62 2.44
N ALA A 326 7.57 -3.20 1.73
CA ALA A 326 6.47 -4.06 1.30
C ALA A 326 6.86 -5.04 0.19
N GLY A 327 7.92 -4.74 -0.59
CA GLY A 327 8.44 -5.63 -1.64
C GLY A 327 8.51 -5.04 -3.04
N SER A 328 8.12 -3.77 -3.24
CA SER A 328 8.26 -3.09 -4.54
C SER A 328 9.72 -2.92 -4.91
N ARG A 329 10.10 -3.38 -6.11
CA ARG A 329 11.47 -3.23 -6.64
C ARG A 329 11.50 -2.57 -8.00
N LYS A 330 10.36 -2.30 -8.61
CA LYS A 330 10.26 -1.86 -9.99
C LYS A 330 9.68 -0.46 -10.10
N VAL A 331 10.11 0.26 -11.13
CA VAL A 331 9.55 1.55 -11.52
C VAL A 331 8.96 1.45 -12.93
N THR A 332 7.88 2.18 -13.15
CA THR A 332 7.21 2.27 -14.45
C THR A 332 7.85 3.39 -15.26
N CYS A 333 8.11 3.15 -16.54
CA CYS A 333 8.58 4.15 -17.50
C CYS A 333 7.43 4.53 -18.44
N SER A 334 7.15 5.81 -18.62
CA SER A 334 6.02 6.28 -19.41
C SER A 334 6.35 7.48 -20.30
N LEU A 335 5.53 7.71 -21.32
CA LEU A 335 5.49 8.92 -22.12
C LEU A 335 4.29 9.74 -21.69
N ALA A 336 4.52 11.01 -21.34
CA ALA A 336 3.45 11.93 -20.96
C ALA A 336 3.79 13.36 -21.38
N LYS A 337 2.88 14.30 -21.13
CA LYS A 337 3.12 15.73 -21.32
C LYS A 337 2.58 16.53 -20.15
N SER A 338 3.29 17.58 -19.73
CA SER A 338 2.77 18.52 -18.74
C SER A 338 1.61 19.32 -19.34
N GLY A 339 0.48 19.36 -18.62
CA GLY A 339 -0.67 20.20 -18.90
C GLY A 339 -0.77 21.35 -17.90
N LYS A 340 -1.85 22.13 -17.97
CA LYS A 340 -2.08 23.26 -17.04
C LYS A 340 -2.27 22.84 -15.58
N ASN A 341 -2.88 21.67 -15.35
CA ASN A 341 -3.28 21.17 -14.03
C ASN A 341 -2.74 19.74 -13.76
N GLY A 342 -1.52 19.44 -14.21
CA GLY A 342 -0.94 18.09 -14.09
C GLY A 342 -0.48 17.57 -15.44
N PHE A 343 -1.01 16.43 -15.88
CA PHE A 343 -0.76 15.90 -17.22
C PHE A 343 -1.72 16.49 -18.24
N ALA A 344 -1.25 16.65 -19.47
CA ALA A 344 -2.09 16.91 -20.63
C ALA A 344 -2.84 15.63 -21.02
N THR A 345 -3.98 15.79 -21.70
CA THR A 345 -4.74 14.66 -22.23
C THR A 345 -4.15 14.21 -23.55
N LEU A 346 -3.82 12.92 -23.64
CA LEU A 346 -3.44 12.23 -24.86
C LEU A 346 -4.65 11.49 -25.44
N GLU A 347 -4.77 11.49 -26.76
CA GLU A 347 -5.72 10.66 -27.51
C GLU A 347 -5.02 10.08 -28.73
N GLY A 348 -4.97 8.76 -28.83
CA GLY A 348 -4.14 7.99 -29.76
C GLY A 348 -2.79 7.56 -29.14
N SER A 349 -2.19 6.50 -29.69
CA SER A 349 -0.84 6.06 -29.26
C SER A 349 0.27 6.92 -29.87
N ALA A 350 1.33 7.16 -29.09
CA ALA A 350 2.56 7.81 -29.48
C ALA A 350 3.26 7.12 -30.67
N LYS A 351 3.03 5.82 -30.90
CA LYS A 351 3.53 5.10 -32.09
C LYS A 351 2.76 5.41 -33.37
N GLY A 352 1.63 6.11 -33.27
CA GLY A 352 0.75 6.45 -34.38
C GLY A 352 0.38 7.94 -34.41
N ALA A 353 -0.80 8.22 -34.96
CA ALA A 353 -1.39 9.55 -34.89
C ALA A 353 -2.01 9.74 -33.51
N PHE A 354 -1.67 10.84 -32.84
CA PHE A 354 -2.22 11.20 -31.54
C PHE A 354 -2.34 12.73 -31.39
N THR A 355 -3.05 13.17 -30.35
CA THR A 355 -3.16 14.58 -29.96
C THR A 355 -2.69 14.79 -28.52
N ILE A 356 -2.33 16.04 -28.21
CA ILE A 356 -2.02 16.55 -26.87
C ILE A 356 -2.99 17.71 -26.63
N ASP A 357 -3.89 17.57 -25.66
CA ASP A 357 -4.99 18.50 -25.40
C ASP A 357 -5.75 18.86 -26.69
N GLY A 358 -6.08 17.85 -27.52
CA GLY A 358 -6.77 17.99 -28.80
C GLY A 358 -5.93 18.58 -29.95
N ASN A 359 -4.67 18.95 -29.70
CA ASN A 359 -3.78 19.52 -30.71
C ASN A 359 -2.78 18.49 -31.24
N LYS A 360 -2.49 18.52 -32.54
CA LYS A 360 -1.40 17.69 -33.09
C LYS A 360 -0.04 18.11 -32.48
N PRO A 361 0.83 17.15 -32.12
CA PRO A 361 2.18 17.45 -31.66
C PRO A 361 2.93 18.32 -32.67
N ARG A 362 3.52 19.40 -32.19
CA ARG A 362 4.32 20.31 -33.02
C ARG A 362 5.77 19.88 -32.97
N LYS A 363 6.34 19.45 -34.09
CA LYS A 363 7.75 19.07 -34.16
C LYS A 363 8.64 20.15 -33.51
N PRO A 364 9.56 19.78 -32.59
CA PRO A 364 10.49 20.73 -32.00
C PRO A 364 11.32 21.44 -33.07
N SER A 365 11.78 22.65 -32.78
CA SER A 365 12.79 23.32 -33.61
C SER A 365 14.06 22.44 -33.69
N LYS A 366 14.81 22.57 -34.80
CA LYS A 366 16.04 21.80 -34.99
C LYS A 366 17.01 22.06 -33.84
N LEU A 367 17.58 20.99 -33.29
CA LEU A 367 18.67 21.10 -32.32
C LEU A 367 19.89 21.76 -32.99
N PRO A 368 20.68 22.54 -32.25
CA PRO A 368 21.97 23.02 -32.73
C PRO A 368 22.91 21.83 -33.09
N PRO A 369 23.88 22.03 -33.99
CA PRO A 369 24.80 20.98 -34.42
C PRO A 369 25.50 20.28 -33.24
N ARG A 370 25.80 18.99 -33.43
CA ARG A 370 26.25 18.01 -32.41
C ARG A 370 27.25 18.60 -31.40
N GLY A 371 26.78 18.76 -30.18
CA GLY A 371 27.58 19.05 -28.99
C GLY A 371 26.86 18.60 -27.71
N ASN A 372 25.54 18.75 -27.64
CA ASN A 372 24.75 18.40 -26.47
C ASN A 372 23.58 17.48 -26.87
N GLN A 373 23.84 16.18 -26.94
CA GLN A 373 22.78 15.16 -26.99
C GLN A 373 22.12 14.92 -25.61
N GLN A 374 22.13 15.92 -24.73
CA GLN A 374 21.25 15.90 -23.59
C GLN A 374 19.82 15.98 -24.14
N LEU A 375 18.99 14.98 -23.85
CA LEU A 375 17.57 15.25 -23.68
C LEU A 375 17.43 16.44 -22.69
N PRO A 376 16.38 17.27 -22.76
CA PRO A 376 16.18 18.30 -21.75
C PRO A 376 16.45 17.70 -20.38
N ASP A 377 17.27 18.33 -19.53
CA ASP A 377 17.58 17.81 -18.19
C ASP A 377 16.27 17.61 -17.45
N MET A 378 15.84 16.35 -17.40
CA MET A 378 14.54 15.96 -16.85
C MET A 378 14.59 15.91 -15.33
N SER A 379 15.78 15.94 -14.73
CA SER A 379 15.99 15.74 -13.30
C SER A 379 15.32 16.80 -12.41
N ASN A 380 14.98 17.97 -12.98
CA ASN A 380 14.29 19.08 -12.33
C ASN A 380 12.93 19.41 -12.96
N ASP A 381 12.32 18.50 -13.74
CA ASP A 381 10.97 18.70 -14.26
C ASP A 381 9.97 18.69 -13.08
N PRO A 382 9.14 19.73 -12.89
CA PRO A 382 8.09 19.75 -11.87
C PRO A 382 7.14 18.54 -11.94
N LEU A 383 7.05 17.86 -13.09
CA LEU A 383 6.32 16.60 -13.23
C LEU A 383 6.94 15.43 -12.46
N LEU A 384 8.26 15.39 -12.27
CA LEU A 384 8.92 14.38 -11.42
C LEU A 384 8.82 14.70 -9.92
N GLU A 385 8.64 15.98 -9.59
CA GLU A 385 8.41 16.42 -8.21
C GLU A 385 6.96 16.17 -7.78
N ASN A 386 6.01 16.32 -8.71
CA ASN A 386 4.57 16.09 -8.51
C ASN A 386 4.07 14.74 -9.05
N SER A 387 4.98 13.83 -9.46
CA SER A 387 4.63 12.50 -9.95
C SER A 387 3.79 11.77 -8.90
N VAL A 388 2.63 11.27 -9.29
CA VAL A 388 1.79 10.43 -8.43
C VAL A 388 2.63 9.23 -7.99
N PRO A 389 2.70 8.91 -6.68
CA PRO A 389 3.39 7.71 -6.24
C PRO A 389 2.90 6.49 -7.02
N GLY A 390 3.80 5.75 -7.67
CA GLY A 390 3.48 4.55 -8.46
C GLY A 390 3.32 4.75 -9.97
N LEU A 391 3.30 6.00 -10.45
CA LEU A 391 3.26 6.38 -11.88
C LEU A 391 4.49 7.17 -12.32
#